data_AF-A0A2E3ZVF1-F1
#
_entry.id   AF-A0A2E3ZVF1-F1
#
_cell.length_a   1.000
_cell.length_b   1.000
_cell.length_c   1.000
_cell.angle_alpha   90.00
_cell.angle_beta   90.00
_cell.angle_gamma   90.00
#
_symmetry.space_group_name_H-M   'P 1'
#
loop_
_entity.id
_entity.type
_entity.pdbx_description
1 polymer ?
#
loop_
_entity_poly.entity_id
_entity_poly.type
_entity_poly.pdbx_seq_one_letter_code
_entity_poly.pdbx_strand_id
1 'polypeptide(L)'
;MDFLGKIASEKKIALILENGKSVTYGQLSKLIHNFHLIFKKRYLVFVIAGNNIETIISYYGCLKSNCVVALIDENLSEKLLKRLIEKYKPNFIFIDKKKKISFKSYNKKILFNNYELLKKK
;
A
#
# COMPACT_ATOMS: atom_id res chain seq x y z
N MET A 1 -5.55 -16.37 4.08
CA MET A 1 -5.56 -16.19 5.56
C MET A 1 -6.39 -14.95 5.87
N ASP A 2 -7.53 -15.08 6.57
CA ASP A 2 -8.37 -13.93 6.97
C ASP A 2 -8.27 -13.71 8.49
N PHE A 3 -7.05 -13.46 8.98
CA PHE A 3 -6.78 -13.21 10.39
C PHE A 3 -7.62 -12.05 10.94
N LEU A 4 -7.79 -10.99 10.13
CA LEU A 4 -8.60 -9.83 10.51
C LEU A 4 -10.10 -10.10 10.44
N GLY A 5 -10.56 -11.08 9.66
CA GLY A 5 -11.99 -11.41 9.55
C GLY A 5 -12.63 -11.79 10.88
N LYS A 6 -11.86 -12.42 11.78
CA LYS A 6 -12.34 -12.82 13.12
C LYS A 6 -12.45 -11.67 14.12
N ILE A 7 -11.71 -10.57 13.92
CA ILE A 7 -11.67 -9.42 14.83
C ILE A 7 -12.17 -8.12 14.18
N ALA A 8 -12.72 -8.21 12.97
CA ALA A 8 -13.20 -7.07 12.18
C ALA A 8 -14.41 -6.34 12.80
N SER A 9 -15.12 -6.96 13.74
CA SER A 9 -16.20 -6.33 14.51
C SER A 9 -15.72 -5.69 15.81
N GLU A 10 -14.44 -5.80 16.15
CA GLU A 10 -13.93 -5.36 17.44
C GLU A 10 -13.69 -3.85 17.49
N LYS A 11 -14.20 -3.22 18.56
CA LYS A 11 -13.91 -1.83 18.93
C LYS A 11 -12.52 -1.65 19.57
N LYS A 12 -11.73 -2.73 19.69
CA LYS A 12 -10.38 -2.68 20.26
C LYS A 12 -9.45 -1.89 19.34
N ILE A 13 -8.52 -1.16 19.97
CA ILE A 13 -7.50 -0.38 19.27
C ILE A 13 -6.52 -1.35 18.58
N ALA A 14 -6.29 -1.12 17.28
CA ALA A 14 -5.31 -1.85 16.48
C ALA A 14 -4.03 -1.04 16.28
N LEU A 15 -4.17 0.27 16.04
CA LEU A 15 -3.06 1.18 15.78
C LEU A 15 -3.22 2.46 16.60
N ILE A 16 -2.09 3.01 17.03
CA ILE A 16 -1.97 4.36 17.57
C ILE A 16 -1.08 5.12 16.59
N LEU A 17 -1.60 6.21 16.04
CA LEU A 17 -0.90 7.03 15.04
C LEU A 17 -0.02 8.08 15.74
N GLU A 18 0.95 8.64 15.01
CA GLU A 18 1.87 9.66 15.55
C GLU A 18 1.16 10.90 16.10
N ASN A 19 -0.01 11.25 15.55
CA ASN A 19 -0.82 12.37 16.04
C ASN A 19 -1.70 12.02 17.26
N GLY A 20 -1.46 10.87 17.90
CA GLY A 20 -2.20 10.38 19.07
C GLY A 20 -3.58 9.81 18.76
N LYS A 21 -4.05 9.87 17.50
CA LYS A 21 -5.33 9.24 17.11
C LYS A 21 -5.19 7.73 17.09
N SER A 22 -6.23 7.02 17.51
CA SER A 22 -6.29 5.57 17.44
C SER A 22 -7.16 5.10 16.27
N VAL A 23 -6.83 3.91 15.77
CA VAL A 23 -7.62 3.20 14.75
C VAL A 23 -7.97 1.83 15.30
N THR A 24 -9.25 1.49 15.28
CA THR A 24 -9.73 0.19 15.77
C THR A 24 -9.53 -0.91 14.73
N TYR A 25 -9.57 -2.17 15.16
CA TYR A 25 -9.51 -3.31 14.24
C TYR A 25 -10.64 -3.28 13.19
N GLY A 26 -11.85 -2.88 13.57
CA GLY A 26 -12.94 -2.74 12.61
C GLY A 26 -12.73 -1.64 11.57
N GLN A 27 -12.18 -0.49 11.98
CA GLN A 27 -11.82 0.59 11.05
C GLN A 27 -10.70 0.14 10.10
N LEU A 28 -9.64 -0.48 10.64
CA LEU A 28 -8.51 -0.97 9.85
C LEU A 28 -8.95 -2.04 8.85
N SER A 29 -9.80 -2.99 9.28
CA SER A 29 -10.35 -4.04 8.42
C SER A 29 -11.15 -3.46 7.25
N LYS A 30 -11.98 -2.44 7.49
CA LYS A 30 -12.73 -1.74 6.44
C LYS A 30 -11.81 -1.06 5.43
N LEU A 31 -10.74 -0.40 5.90
CA LEU A 31 -9.75 0.25 5.04
C LEU A 31 -9.00 -0.78 4.17
N ILE A 32 -8.56 -1.89 4.77
CA ILE A 32 -7.90 -3.01 4.07
C ILE A 32 -8.83 -3.64 3.04
N HIS A 33 -10.11 -3.84 3.39
CA HIS A 33 -11.11 -4.38 2.47
C HIS A 33 -11.27 -3.48 1.24
N ASN A 34 -11.44 -2.18 1.44
CA ASN A 34 -11.57 -1.22 0.34
C ASN A 34 -10.32 -1.21 -0.56
N PHE A 35 -9.13 -1.31 0.02
CA PHE A 35 -7.88 -1.37 -0.75
C PHE A 35 -7.75 -2.67 -1.55
N HIS A 36 -8.10 -3.81 -0.96
CA HIS A 36 -8.05 -5.12 -1.60
C HIS A 36 -8.90 -5.18 -2.88
N LEU A 37 -10.07 -4.54 -2.90
CA LEU A 37 -10.99 -4.50 -4.05
C LEU A 37 -10.39 -3.87 -5.32
N ILE A 38 -9.28 -3.14 -5.20
CA ILE A 38 -8.56 -2.55 -6.33
C ILE A 38 -7.95 -3.65 -7.24
N PHE A 39 -7.53 -4.77 -6.66
CA PHE A 39 -6.79 -5.80 -7.37
C PHE A 39 -7.71 -6.93 -7.85
N LYS A 40 -7.83 -7.06 -9.18
CA LYS A 40 -8.68 -8.08 -9.83
C LYS A 40 -8.04 -9.46 -9.98
N LYS A 41 -6.73 -9.57 -9.77
CA LYS A 41 -5.93 -10.80 -9.88
C LYS A 41 -4.61 -10.62 -9.13
N ARG A 42 -3.80 -11.67 -9.08
CA ARG A 42 -2.43 -11.62 -8.54
C ARG A 42 -1.55 -10.68 -9.36
N TYR A 43 -0.92 -9.73 -8.67
CA TYR A 43 -0.01 -8.74 -9.25
C TYR A 43 1.26 -8.60 -8.41
N LEU A 44 2.35 -8.13 -9.03
CA LEU A 44 3.51 -7.61 -8.30
C LEU A 44 3.25 -6.14 -7.95
N VAL A 45 3.27 -5.84 -6.66
CA VAL A 45 3.06 -4.50 -6.11
C VAL A 45 4.32 -4.07 -5.35
N PHE A 46 4.90 -2.95 -5.77
CA PHE A 46 5.93 -2.28 -4.98
C PHE A 46 5.24 -1.31 -4.03
N VAL A 47 5.46 -1.49 -2.73
CA VAL A 47 4.98 -0.58 -1.69
C VAL A 47 6.19 0.18 -1.20
N ILE A 48 6.23 1.48 -1.51
CA ILE A 48 7.25 2.39 -0.98
C ILE A 48 6.82 2.70 0.45
N ALA A 49 7.36 1.91 1.37
CA ALA A 49 6.89 1.76 2.73
C ALA A 49 7.53 2.80 3.64
N GLY A 50 6.67 3.58 4.29
CA GLY A 50 7.03 4.42 5.43
C GLY A 50 6.34 3.96 6.71
N ASN A 51 6.64 4.61 7.82
CA ASN A 51 6.02 4.28 9.11
C ASN A 51 4.63 4.94 9.27
N ASN A 52 3.67 4.54 8.45
CA ASN A 52 2.33 5.12 8.44
C ASN A 52 1.23 4.09 8.16
N ILE A 53 -0.01 4.52 8.42
CA ILE A 53 -1.19 3.68 8.25
C ILE A 53 -1.40 3.24 6.80
N GLU A 54 -1.08 4.08 5.82
CA GLU A 54 -1.20 3.76 4.40
C GLU A 54 -0.32 2.57 4.00
N THR A 55 0.89 2.47 4.56
CA THR A 55 1.79 1.33 4.36
C THR A 55 1.20 0.04 4.93
N ILE A 56 0.61 0.09 6.13
CA ILE A 56 -0.04 -1.08 6.75
C ILE A 56 -1.25 -1.52 5.92
N ILE A 57 -2.11 -0.58 5.52
CA ILE A 57 -3.31 -0.86 4.72
C ILE A 57 -2.93 -1.47 3.38
N SER A 58 -1.94 -0.90 2.69
CA SER A 58 -1.52 -1.36 1.37
C SER A 58 -0.88 -2.74 1.43
N TYR A 59 -0.01 -2.99 2.40
CA TYR A 59 0.61 -4.29 2.62
C TYR A 59 -0.44 -5.39 2.86
N TYR A 60 -1.30 -5.21 3.86
CA TYR A 60 -2.34 -6.19 4.18
C TYR A 60 -3.37 -6.35 3.06
N GLY A 61 -3.78 -5.25 2.42
CA GLY A 61 -4.71 -5.29 1.30
C GLY A 61 -4.15 -6.08 0.12
N CYS A 62 -2.87 -5.90 -0.20
CA CYS A 62 -2.19 -6.70 -1.23
C CYS A 62 -2.12 -8.19 -0.86
N LEU A 63 -1.78 -8.51 0.40
CA LEU A 63 -1.76 -9.90 0.87
C LEU A 63 -3.15 -10.55 0.75
N LYS A 64 -4.21 -9.83 1.13
CA LYS A 64 -5.60 -10.30 0.98
C LYS A 64 -5.98 -10.49 -0.50
N SER A 65 -5.39 -9.71 -1.41
CA SER A 65 -5.54 -9.84 -2.87
C SER A 65 -4.70 -10.93 -3.51
N ASN A 66 -3.96 -11.71 -2.72
CA ASN A 66 -2.98 -12.69 -3.22
C ASN A 66 -1.92 -12.04 -4.15
N CYS A 67 -1.65 -10.75 -3.97
CA CYS A 67 -0.57 -10.05 -4.67
C CYS A 67 0.79 -10.40 -4.07
N VAL A 68 1.84 -10.33 -4.90
CA VAL A 68 3.23 -10.33 -4.44
C VAL A 68 3.58 -8.92 -4.04
N VAL A 69 4.08 -8.74 -2.81
CA VAL A 69 4.46 -7.43 -2.28
C VAL A 69 5.96 -7.36 -2.10
N ALA A 70 6.57 -6.31 -2.67
CA ALA A 70 7.91 -5.89 -2.31
C ALA A 70 7.80 -4.59 -1.50
N LEU A 71 8.20 -4.66 -0.22
CA LEU A 71 8.34 -3.49 0.63
C LEU A 71 9.68 -2.83 0.33
N ILE A 72 9.64 -1.57 -0.08
CA ILE A 72 10.82 -0.77 -0.44
C ILE A 72 10.88 0.41 0.51
N ASP A 73 12.03 0.63 1.15
CA ASP A 73 12.24 1.74 2.08
C ASP A 73 11.89 3.09 1.44
N GLU A 74 11.10 3.92 2.13
CA GLU A 74 10.79 5.28 1.71
C GLU A 74 12.02 6.19 1.62
N ASN A 75 13.14 5.84 2.26
CA ASN A 75 14.39 6.60 2.17
C ASN A 75 15.30 6.11 1.04
N LEU A 76 14.90 5.08 0.28
CA LEU A 76 15.67 4.60 -0.86
C LEU A 76 15.87 5.71 -1.90
N SER A 77 17.12 5.90 -2.33
CA SER A 77 17.46 6.91 -3.33
C SER A 77 16.63 6.72 -4.62
N GLU A 78 16.21 7.84 -5.21
CA GLU A 78 15.40 7.83 -6.44
C GLU A 78 16.08 7.04 -7.57
N LYS A 79 17.41 7.15 -7.71
CA LYS A 79 18.19 6.41 -8.70
C LYS A 79 18.06 4.90 -8.52
N LEU A 80 18.18 4.41 -7.28
CA LEU A 80 18.06 2.98 -7.00
C LEU A 80 16.61 2.50 -7.14
N LEU A 81 15.65 3.30 -6.68
CA LEU A 81 14.23 3.01 -6.86
C LEU A 81 13.85 2.87 -8.34
N LYS A 82 14.28 3.80 -9.20
CA LYS A 82 14.07 3.72 -10.65
C LYS A 82 14.67 2.44 -11.25
N ARG A 83 15.90 2.09 -10.87
CA ARG A 83 16.55 0.85 -11.31
C ARG A 83 15.77 -0.40 -10.92
N LEU A 84 15.23 -0.45 -9.69
CA LEU A 84 14.39 -1.57 -9.24
C LEU A 84 13.09 -1.63 -10.06
N ILE A 85 12.43 -0.50 -10.28
CA ILE A 85 11.19 -0.43 -11.06
C ILE A 85 11.42 -0.85 -12.51
N GLU A 86 12.53 -0.44 -13.13
CA GLU A 86 12.91 -0.83 -14.48
C GLU A 86 13.24 -2.33 -14.59
N LYS A 87 13.94 -2.87 -13.59
CA LYS A 87 14.34 -4.29 -13.54
C LYS A 87 13.15 -5.22 -13.32
N TYR A 88 12.31 -4.93 -12.33
CA TYR A 88 11.23 -5.82 -11.88
C TYR A 88 9.87 -5.51 -12.52
N LYS A 89 9.71 -4.32 -13.12
CA LYS A 89 8.49 -3.89 -13.86
C LYS A 89 7.19 -4.21 -13.10
N PRO A 90 7.05 -3.78 -11.83
CA PRO A 90 5.88 -4.09 -11.03
C PRO A 90 4.59 -3.67 -11.74
N ASN A 91 3.49 -4.38 -11.47
CA ASN A 91 2.20 -4.01 -12.05
C ASN A 91 1.67 -2.72 -11.43
N PHE A 92 1.96 -2.53 -10.14
CA PHE A 92 1.57 -1.36 -9.38
C PHE A 92 2.71 -0.85 -8.50
N ILE A 93 2.75 0.47 -8.32
CA ILE A 93 3.63 1.16 -7.35
C ILE A 93 2.73 1.95 -6.42
N PHE A 94 2.82 1.70 -5.12
CA PHE A 94 2.16 2.48 -4.08
C PHE A 94 3.19 3.41 -3.44
N ILE A 95 2.99 4.72 -3.54
CA ILE A 95 4.02 5.72 -3.19
C ILE A 95 3.39 6.99 -2.61
N ASP A 96 4.09 7.62 -1.67
CA ASP A 96 3.70 8.93 -1.14
C ASP A 96 3.76 10.00 -2.25
N LYS A 97 2.69 10.79 -2.39
CA LYS A 97 2.59 11.89 -3.35
C LYS A 97 3.69 12.95 -3.16
N LYS A 98 4.21 13.10 -1.94
CA LYS A 98 5.30 14.04 -1.61
C LYS A 98 6.60 13.73 -2.35
N LYS A 99 6.87 12.47 -2.70
CA LYS A 99 8.10 12.09 -3.41
C LYS A 99 8.20 12.72 -4.82
N LYS A 100 7.08 13.10 -5.44
CA LYS A 100 7.01 13.74 -6.78
C LYS A 100 7.84 13.04 -7.87
N ILE A 101 8.04 11.72 -7.77
CA ILE A 101 8.80 10.94 -8.76
C ILE A 101 7.88 10.55 -9.92
N SER A 102 8.32 10.82 -11.15
CA SER A 102 7.62 10.40 -12.36
C SER A 102 8.23 9.14 -12.96
N PHE A 103 7.39 8.16 -13.29
CA PHE A 103 7.77 6.93 -13.98
C PHE A 103 7.08 6.87 -15.36
N LYS A 104 7.85 7.00 -16.45
CA LYS A 104 7.32 7.08 -17.83
C LYS A 104 6.36 5.94 -18.19
N SER A 105 6.58 4.74 -17.64
CA SER A 105 5.80 3.53 -17.92
C SER A 105 4.55 3.36 -17.04
N TYR A 106 4.17 4.37 -16.24
CA TYR A 106 3.03 4.31 -15.33
C TYR A 106 2.13 5.54 -15.55
N ASN A 107 0.81 5.36 -15.50
CA ASN A 107 -0.14 6.43 -15.85
C ASN A 107 -1.41 6.45 -15.01
N LYS A 108 -2.03 5.31 -14.71
CA LYS A 108 -3.28 5.30 -13.94
C LYS A 108 -2.97 5.54 -12.47
N LYS A 109 -3.61 6.55 -11.89
CA LYS A 109 -3.48 6.89 -10.46
C LYS A 109 -4.78 6.59 -9.75
N ILE A 110 -4.70 5.87 -8.63
CA ILE A 110 -5.79 5.79 -7.64
C ILE A 110 -5.28 6.50 -6.39
N LEU A 111 -5.97 7.55 -5.95
CA LEU A 111 -5.59 8.32 -4.77
C LEU A 111 -5.97 7.57 -3.50
N PHE A 112 -5.06 7.57 -2.53
CA PHE A 112 -5.26 6.97 -1.22
C PHE A 112 -4.66 7.89 -0.15
N ASN A 113 -5.45 8.86 0.34
CA ASN A 113 -4.97 9.90 1.26
C ASN A 113 -3.69 10.58 0.75
N ASN A 114 -2.56 10.42 1.47
CA ASN A 114 -1.26 10.97 1.12
C ASN A 114 -0.50 10.15 0.06
N TYR A 115 -1.00 8.97 -0.27
CA TYR A 115 -0.40 8.04 -1.20
C TYR A 115 -1.17 7.99 -2.52
N GLU A 116 -0.50 7.48 -3.54
CA GLU A 116 -1.09 7.14 -4.82
C GLU A 116 -0.65 5.75 -5.28
N LEU A 117 -1.58 5.04 -5.91
CA LEU A 117 -1.31 3.77 -6.57
C LEU A 117 -1.16 4.01 -8.07
N LEU A 118 0.06 3.86 -8.57
CA LEU A 118 0.41 3.97 -9.98
C LEU A 118 0.30 2.61 -10.66
N LYS A 119 -0.47 2.51 -11.75
CA LYS A 119 -0.53 1.30 -12.58
C LYS A 119 0.41 1.41 -13.77
N LYS A 120 1.09 0.31 -14.08
CA LYS A 120 1.86 0.15 -15.32
C LYS A 120 0.94 0.29 -16.54
N LYS A 121 1.42 1.01 -17.55
CA LYS A 121 0.81 1.14 -18.88
C LYS A 121 0.58 -0.22 -19.52
#